data_AF-A0A2D0QHN6-F1
#
_entry.id   AF-A0A2D0QHN6-F1
#
_cell.length_a   1.000
_cell.length_b   1.000
_cell.length_c   1.000
_cell.angle_alpha   90.00
_cell.angle_beta   90.00
_cell.angle_gamma   90.00
#
_symmetry.space_group_name_H-M   'P 1'
#
loop_
_entity.id
_entity.type
_entity.pdbx_description
1 polymer ?
#
loop_
_entity_poly.entity_id
_entity_poly.type
_entity_poly.pdbx_seq_one_letter_code
_entity_poly.pdbx_strand_id
1 'polypeptide(L)'
;MEKKTKIEIIYTCVIDMADEDSLEDYPSEIAEYLTGFVSSVSSVQNVIQTLMSVSKGDSLKLGTLEQAKLDLMSVYALNSLFWMYLVTQGVNPKDHGIKQELERIRTNMNRIKEITDKKQAACLDKDAASRFVRNALWVGKDTKPKDSMGKHSKPRKGN
;
A
#
# COMPACT_ATOMS: atom_id res chain seq x y z
N MET A 1 15.09 -18.55 34.22
CA MET A 1 14.07 -17.84 35.04
C MET A 1 14.11 -16.32 34.87
N GLU A 2 15.23 -15.73 34.46
CA GLU A 2 15.42 -14.27 34.29
C GLU A 2 14.58 -13.61 33.17
N LYS A 3 14.20 -14.37 32.13
CA LYS A 3 13.40 -13.83 31.01
C LYS A 3 11.91 -13.64 31.35
N LYS A 4 11.37 -14.38 32.32
CA LYS A 4 9.98 -14.19 32.78
C LYS A 4 9.82 -12.88 33.57
N THR A 5 10.80 -12.55 34.39
CA THR A 5 10.82 -11.33 35.21
C THR A 5 10.95 -10.07 34.36
N LYS A 6 11.75 -10.08 33.29
CA LYS A 6 11.84 -8.91 32.38
C LYS A 6 10.55 -8.64 31.61
N ILE A 7 9.82 -9.69 31.21
CA ILE A 7 8.53 -9.52 30.54
C ILE A 7 7.46 -9.07 31.54
N GLU A 8 7.43 -9.63 32.75
CA GLU A 8 6.54 -9.15 33.82
C GLU A 8 6.83 -7.70 34.19
N ILE A 9 8.08 -7.28 34.34
CA ILE A 9 8.44 -5.88 34.63
C ILE A 9 7.98 -4.94 33.51
N ILE A 10 8.09 -5.34 32.25
CA ILE A 10 7.60 -4.55 31.11
C ILE A 10 6.06 -4.49 31.12
N TYR A 11 5.39 -5.60 31.41
CA TYR A 11 3.92 -5.64 31.51
C TYR A 11 3.39 -4.81 32.69
N THR A 12 4.02 -4.90 33.87
CA THR A 12 3.65 -4.10 35.05
C THR A 12 3.89 -2.62 34.81
N CYS A 13 5.02 -2.24 34.20
CA CYS A 13 5.31 -0.82 33.91
C CYS A 13 4.38 -0.21 32.85
N VAL A 14 3.84 -1.01 31.92
CA VAL A 14 2.83 -0.56 30.95
C VAL A 14 1.44 -0.46 31.59
N ILE A 15 1.13 -1.31 32.57
CA ILE A 15 -0.14 -1.30 33.30
C ILE A 15 -0.18 -0.17 34.35
N ASP A 16 0.93 0.18 35.00
CA ASP A 16 1.01 1.28 35.97
C ASP A 16 0.86 2.68 35.33
N MET A 17 0.93 2.79 34.00
CA MET A 17 0.67 4.04 33.27
C MET A 17 -0.82 4.24 32.93
N ALA A 18 -1.70 3.30 33.31
CA ALA A 18 -3.14 3.35 33.05
C ALA A 18 -3.95 3.93 34.22
N ASP A 19 -3.33 4.71 35.11
CA ASP A 19 -4.05 5.50 36.11
C ASP A 19 -4.72 6.70 35.42
N GLU A 20 -5.99 6.52 35.06
CA GLU A 20 -6.87 7.51 34.41
C GLU A 20 -7.27 8.69 35.34
N ASP A 21 -6.69 8.81 36.54
CA ASP A 21 -7.25 9.61 37.65
C ASP A 21 -6.34 10.73 38.21
N SER A 22 -5.51 11.39 37.37
CA SER A 22 -4.69 12.55 37.81
C SER A 22 -4.79 13.81 36.93
N LEU A 23 -5.88 13.97 36.17
CA LEU A 23 -6.06 15.14 35.29
C LEU A 23 -6.25 16.48 36.04
N GLU A 24 -6.39 16.46 37.38
CA GLU A 24 -6.68 17.64 38.20
C GLU A 24 -5.47 18.51 38.59
N ASP A 25 -4.22 18.13 38.24
CA ASP A 25 -3.01 18.80 38.76
C ASP A 25 -2.10 19.40 37.65
N TYR A 26 -2.64 19.65 36.46
CA TYR A 26 -1.90 20.27 35.35
C TYR A 26 -2.26 21.76 35.17
N PRO A 27 -1.30 22.62 34.77
CA PRO A 27 -1.57 24.02 34.44
C PRO A 27 -2.67 24.14 33.38
N SER A 28 -3.56 25.12 33.56
CA SER A 28 -4.71 25.35 32.67
C SER A 28 -4.32 25.56 31.20
N GLU A 29 -3.11 26.06 30.96
CA GLU A 29 -2.54 26.33 29.64
C GLU A 29 -2.27 25.06 28.82
N ILE A 30 -2.06 23.91 29.49
CA ILE A 30 -1.81 22.62 28.82
C ILE A 30 -2.99 21.66 28.91
N ALA A 31 -3.94 21.91 29.82
CA ALA A 31 -5.09 21.04 30.07
C ALA A 31 -5.93 20.80 28.79
N GLU A 32 -6.16 21.84 27.98
CA GLU A 32 -6.90 21.71 26.72
C GLU A 32 -6.14 20.83 25.70
N TYR A 33 -4.82 21.02 25.57
CA TYR A 33 -3.99 20.22 24.68
C TYR A 33 -3.93 18.75 25.10
N LEU A 34 -3.82 18.48 26.40
CA LEU A 34 -3.82 17.13 26.96
C LEU A 34 -5.17 16.44 26.74
N THR A 35 -6.28 17.14 27.01
CA THR A 35 -7.64 16.62 26.80
C THR A 35 -7.88 16.29 25.32
N GLY A 36 -7.46 17.19 24.42
CA GLY A 36 -7.53 16.98 22.97
C GLY A 36 -6.65 15.81 22.49
N PHE A 37 -5.45 15.67 23.05
CA PHE A 37 -4.55 14.57 22.76
C PHE A 37 -5.13 13.22 23.19
N VAL A 38 -5.59 13.10 24.44
CA VAL A 38 -6.23 11.89 24.97
C VAL A 38 -7.45 11.50 24.13
N SER A 39 -8.32 12.46 23.80
CA SER A 39 -9.48 12.23 22.94
C SER A 39 -9.11 11.70 21.55
N SER A 40 -8.01 12.23 20.98
CA SER A 40 -7.48 11.79 19.69
C SER A 40 -6.90 10.37 19.76
N VAL A 41 -6.14 10.06 20.82
CA VAL A 41 -5.59 8.71 21.06
C VAL A 41 -6.70 7.68 21.25
N SER A 42 -7.72 8.01 22.06
CA SER A 42 -8.89 7.16 22.25
C SER A 42 -9.63 6.89 20.94
N SER A 43 -9.74 7.90 20.07
CA SER A 43 -10.34 7.74 18.74
C SER A 43 -9.54 6.77 17.87
N VAL A 44 -8.21 6.90 17.85
CA VAL A 44 -7.33 5.97 17.12
C VAL A 44 -7.41 4.55 17.68
N GLN A 45 -7.42 4.40 19.00
CA GLN A 45 -7.57 3.10 19.68
C GLN A 45 -8.87 2.39 19.26
N ASN A 46 -9.99 3.11 19.20
CA ASN A 46 -11.27 2.56 18.75
C ASN A 46 -11.22 2.06 17.29
N VAL A 47 -10.57 2.81 16.40
CA VAL A 47 -10.39 2.42 14.99
C VAL A 47 -9.53 1.15 14.88
N ILE A 48 -8.41 1.09 15.60
CA ILE A 48 -7.52 -0.08 15.60
C ILE A 48 -8.24 -1.31 16.18
N GLN A 49 -8.99 -1.14 17.27
CA GLN A 49 -9.76 -2.23 17.88
C GLN A 49 -10.81 -2.78 16.91
N THR A 50 -11.48 -1.91 16.17
CA THR A 50 -12.43 -2.30 15.12
C THR A 50 -11.72 -3.11 14.02
N LEU A 51 -10.57 -2.63 13.53
CA LEU A 51 -9.79 -3.31 12.50
C LEU A 51 -9.32 -4.71 12.95
N MET A 52 -8.84 -4.83 14.20
CA MET A 52 -8.42 -6.11 14.79
C MET A 52 -9.58 -7.08 14.98
N SER A 53 -10.80 -6.57 15.18
CA SER A 53 -12.00 -7.41 15.33
C SER A 53 -12.43 -8.01 13.99
N VAL A 54 -12.32 -7.24 12.89
CA VAL A 54 -12.61 -7.71 11.52
C VAL A 54 -11.60 -8.78 11.06
N SER A 55 -10.33 -8.63 11.44
CA SER A 55 -9.25 -9.54 11.04
C SER A 55 -9.32 -10.97 11.62
N LYS A 56 -10.10 -11.22 12.68
CA LYS A 56 -10.13 -12.52 13.37
C LYS A 56 -11.12 -13.53 12.78
N GLY A 57 -12.11 -13.07 12.01
CA GLY A 57 -13.19 -13.91 11.50
C GLY A 57 -13.04 -14.31 10.03
N ASP A 58 -12.57 -13.39 9.20
CA ASP A 58 -12.47 -13.58 7.76
C ASP A 58 -11.09 -13.16 7.28
N SER A 59 -10.30 -14.09 6.76
CA SER A 59 -9.19 -13.72 5.89
C SER A 59 -9.79 -13.00 4.69
N LEU A 60 -9.88 -11.66 4.77
CA LEU A 60 -10.31 -10.78 3.70
C LEU A 60 -9.58 -11.23 2.43
N LYS A 61 -10.28 -11.93 1.53
CA LYS A 61 -9.74 -12.38 0.24
C LYS A 61 -9.62 -11.16 -0.67
N LEU A 62 -8.67 -10.30 -0.34
CA LEU A 62 -8.33 -9.13 -1.12
C LEU A 62 -7.47 -9.55 -2.31
N GLY A 63 -7.57 -8.80 -3.40
CA GLY A 63 -6.58 -8.88 -4.46
C GLY A 63 -5.19 -8.56 -3.91
N THR A 64 -4.15 -9.12 -4.54
CA THR A 64 -2.77 -8.96 -4.07
C THR A 64 -2.33 -7.49 -3.95
N LEU A 65 -2.86 -6.62 -4.80
CA LEU A 65 -2.58 -5.18 -4.75
C LEU A 65 -3.29 -4.49 -3.59
N GLU A 66 -4.54 -4.85 -3.34
CA GLU A 66 -5.35 -4.35 -2.22
C GLU A 66 -4.77 -4.79 -0.88
N GLN A 67 -4.31 -6.04 -0.77
CA GLN A 67 -3.60 -6.54 0.41
C GLN A 67 -2.31 -5.75 0.66
N ALA A 68 -1.49 -5.54 -0.37
CA ALA A 68 -0.25 -4.77 -0.24
C ALA A 68 -0.50 -3.31 0.19
N LYS A 69 -1.60 -2.69 -0.25
CA LYS A 69 -2.01 -1.35 0.20
C LYS A 69 -2.40 -1.34 1.67
N LEU A 70 -3.17 -2.35 2.11
CA LEU A 70 -3.57 -2.50 3.51
C LEU A 70 -2.34 -2.67 4.41
N ASP A 71 -1.44 -3.60 4.05
CA ASP A 71 -0.20 -3.85 4.81
C ASP A 71 0.66 -2.58 4.91
N LEU A 72 0.81 -1.85 3.80
CA LEU A 72 1.55 -0.59 3.79
C LEU A 72 0.92 0.47 4.69
N MET A 73 -0.41 0.57 4.69
CA MET A 73 -1.15 1.48 5.56
C MET A 73 -0.96 1.10 7.04
N SER A 74 -1.01 -0.19 7.37
CA SER A 74 -0.77 -0.69 8.73
C SER A 74 0.64 -0.37 9.21
N VAL A 75 1.66 -0.61 8.39
CA VAL A 75 3.06 -0.27 8.73
C VAL A 75 3.23 1.24 8.89
N TYR A 76 2.63 2.06 8.03
CA TYR A 76 2.68 3.51 8.17
C TYR A 76 2.00 4.01 9.45
N ALA A 77 0.84 3.48 9.80
CA ALA A 77 0.14 3.84 11.02
C ALA A 77 0.96 3.50 12.27
N LEU A 78 1.53 2.29 12.35
CA LEU A 78 2.39 1.86 13.45
C LEU A 78 3.63 2.77 13.61
N ASN A 79 4.31 3.09 12.51
CA ASN A 79 5.49 3.96 12.56
C ASN A 79 5.12 5.41 12.94
N SER A 80 3.93 5.89 12.53
CA SER A 80 3.43 7.21 12.91
C SER A 80 3.10 7.29 14.40
N LEU A 81 2.49 6.25 14.96
CA LEU A 81 2.24 6.15 16.41
C LEU A 81 3.54 6.06 17.20
N PHE A 82 4.52 5.32 16.69
CA PHE A 82 5.83 5.24 17.32
C PHE A 82 6.59 6.58 17.28
N TRP A 83 6.48 7.33 16.18
CA TRP A 83 7.01 8.70 16.11
C TRP A 83 6.39 9.58 17.19
N MET A 84 5.07 9.54 17.34
CA MET A 84 4.34 10.28 18.38
C MET A 84 4.80 9.89 19.78
N TYR A 85 4.97 8.59 20.04
CA TYR A 85 5.53 8.08 21.31
C TYR A 85 6.93 8.64 21.60
N LEU A 86 7.83 8.69 20.61
CA LEU A 86 9.15 9.29 20.82
C LEU A 86 9.06 10.77 21.21
N VAL A 87 8.14 11.51 20.58
CA VAL A 87 7.89 12.91 20.92
C VAL A 87 7.40 13.05 22.37
N THR A 88 6.52 12.16 22.86
CA THR A 88 6.06 12.22 24.26
C THR A 88 7.15 11.85 25.27
N GLN A 89 8.12 11.03 24.87
CA GLN A 89 9.32 10.74 25.67
C GLN A 89 10.39 11.86 25.61
N GLY A 90 10.13 12.95 24.89
CA GLY A 90 11.09 14.03 24.69
C GLY A 90 12.26 13.67 23.76
N VAL A 91 12.18 12.54 23.05
CA VAL A 91 13.20 12.10 22.09
C VAL A 91 12.88 12.71 20.73
N ASN A 92 13.85 13.41 20.13
CA ASN A 92 13.70 13.93 18.77
C ASN A 92 13.65 12.77 17.75
N PRO A 93 12.52 12.53 17.08
CA PRO A 93 12.39 11.37 16.19
C PRO A 93 13.26 11.49 14.92
N LYS A 94 13.73 12.69 14.59
CA LYS A 94 14.65 12.91 13.46
C LYS A 94 16.03 12.30 13.68
N ASP A 95 16.42 12.17 14.94
CA ASP A 95 17.70 11.58 15.37
C ASP A 95 17.57 10.07 15.64
N HIS A 96 16.34 9.55 15.59
CA HIS A 96 16.04 8.14 15.79
C HIS A 96 15.94 7.39 14.44
N GLY A 97 16.18 6.07 14.46
CA GLY A 97 16.11 5.21 13.27
C GLY A 97 14.73 5.17 12.58
N ILE A 98 13.69 5.67 13.24
CA ILE A 98 12.32 5.76 12.72
C ILE A 98 12.23 6.60 11.44
N LYS A 99 13.13 7.58 11.28
CA LYS A 99 13.23 8.37 10.05
C LYS A 99 13.53 7.48 8.85
N GLN A 100 14.40 6.48 9.00
CA GLN A 100 14.73 5.55 7.92
C GLN A 100 13.54 4.65 7.56
N GLU A 101 12.75 4.23 8.56
CA GLU A 101 11.53 3.46 8.33
C GLU A 101 10.48 4.25 7.55
N LEU A 102 10.33 5.55 7.83
CA LEU A 102 9.45 6.43 7.03
C LEU A 102 9.93 6.57 5.58
N GLU A 103 11.24 6.65 5.33
CA GLU A 103 11.77 6.66 3.96
C GLU A 103 11.54 5.34 3.22
N ARG A 104 11.64 4.20 3.93
CA ARG A 104 11.29 2.87 3.39
C ARG A 104 9.81 2.80 3.01
N ILE A 105 8.93 3.30 3.88
CA ILE A 105 7.48 3.37 3.61
C ILE A 105 7.21 4.23 2.37
N ARG A 106 7.82 5.41 2.25
CA ARG A 106 7.67 6.29 1.07
C ARG A 106 8.10 5.58 -0.21
N THR A 107 9.21 4.84 -0.17
CA THR A 107 9.69 4.04 -1.30
C THR A 107 8.66 2.98 -1.71
N ASN A 108 8.06 2.29 -0.74
CA ASN A 108 7.02 1.29 -1.00
C ASN A 108 5.73 1.92 -1.53
N MET A 109 5.33 3.11 -1.06
CA MET A 109 4.20 3.87 -1.61
C MET A 109 4.40 4.18 -3.09
N ASN A 110 5.59 4.65 -3.47
CA ASN A 110 5.93 4.91 -4.86
C ASN A 110 5.86 3.62 -5.70
N ARG A 111 6.35 2.50 -5.17
CA ARG A 111 6.30 1.21 -5.86
C ARG A 111 4.85 0.72 -6.08
N ILE A 112 3.98 0.83 -5.08
CA ILE A 112 2.56 0.50 -5.23
C ILE A 112 1.90 1.41 -6.28
N LYS A 113 2.23 2.70 -6.28
CA LYS A 113 1.73 3.64 -7.28
C LYS A 113 2.15 3.25 -8.69
N GLU A 114 3.44 2.98 -8.92
CA GLU A 114 3.93 2.52 -10.23
C GLU A 114 3.23 1.25 -10.72
N ILE A 115 3.00 0.28 -9.82
CA ILE A 115 2.30 -0.97 -10.17
C ILE A 115 0.84 -0.67 -10.54
N THR A 116 0.18 0.22 -9.79
CA THR A 116 -1.20 0.64 -10.05
C THR A 116 -1.30 1.35 -11.40
N ASP A 117 -0.39 2.29 -11.67
CA ASP A 117 -0.34 3.05 -12.92
C ASP A 117 -0.05 2.14 -14.12
N LYS A 118 0.88 1.17 -13.98
CA LYS A 118 1.14 0.14 -15.01
C LYS A 118 -0.08 -0.73 -15.29
N LYS A 119 -0.89 -1.03 -14.27
CA LYS A 119 -2.14 -1.80 -14.42
C LYS A 119 -3.22 -1.00 -15.13
N GLN A 120 -3.23 0.33 -14.97
CA GLN A 120 -4.19 1.24 -15.60
C GLN A 120 -3.73 1.71 -17.00
N ALA A 121 -2.44 1.63 -17.30
CA ALA A 121 -1.88 2.03 -18.59
C ALA A 121 -2.47 1.23 -19.75
N ALA A 122 -2.70 1.92 -20.87
CA ALA A 122 -3.17 1.28 -22.09
C ALA A 122 -2.17 0.21 -22.55
N CYS A 123 -2.63 -1.04 -22.66
CA CYS A 123 -1.80 -2.13 -23.14
C CYS A 123 -1.83 -2.12 -24.67
N LEU A 124 -0.65 -2.11 -25.30
CA LEU A 124 -0.54 -2.24 -26.75
C LEU A 124 -0.96 -3.65 -27.17
N ASP A 125 -1.81 -3.76 -28.18
CA ASP A 125 -2.12 -5.04 -28.81
C ASP A 125 -0.87 -5.55 -29.54
N LYS A 126 -0.19 -6.50 -28.88
CA LYS A 126 1.04 -7.11 -29.37
C LYS A 126 0.83 -7.83 -30.69
N ASP A 127 -0.36 -8.40 -30.93
CA ASP A 127 -0.66 -9.09 -32.19
C ASP A 127 -0.86 -8.07 -33.32
N ALA A 128 -1.61 -7.00 -33.07
CA ALA A 128 -1.77 -5.91 -34.04
C ALA A 128 -0.41 -5.25 -34.39
N ALA A 129 0.42 -4.95 -33.39
CA ALA A 129 1.77 -4.44 -33.60
C ALA A 129 2.64 -5.41 -34.45
N SER A 130 2.55 -6.71 -34.16
CA SER A 130 3.26 -7.74 -34.94
C SER A 130 2.80 -7.80 -36.39
N ARG A 131 1.50 -7.61 -36.64
CA ARG A 131 0.95 -7.52 -38.01
C ARG A 131 1.48 -6.29 -38.74
N PHE A 132 1.52 -5.13 -38.10
CA PHE A 132 2.07 -3.90 -38.70
C PHE A 132 3.54 -4.08 -39.10
N VAL A 133 4.36 -4.63 -38.21
CA VAL A 133 5.79 -4.89 -38.50
C VAL A 133 5.93 -5.86 -39.67
N ARG A 134 5.17 -6.96 -39.68
CA ARG A 134 5.22 -7.95 -40.77
C ARG A 134 4.83 -7.37 -42.12
N ASN A 135 3.81 -6.51 -42.15
CA ASN A 135 3.34 -5.88 -43.37
C ASN A 135 4.32 -4.81 -43.87
N ALA A 136 4.97 -4.07 -42.95
CA ALA A 136 5.97 -3.06 -43.29
C ALA A 136 7.29 -3.66 -43.82
N LEU A 137 7.68 -4.84 -43.32
CA LEU A 137 8.87 -5.56 -43.78
C LEU A 137 8.60 -6.48 -44.99
N TRP A 138 7.34 -6.55 -45.46
CA TRP A 138 7.01 -7.31 -46.65
C TRP A 138 7.51 -6.59 -47.90
N VAL A 139 8.75 -6.89 -48.29
CA VAL A 139 9.26 -6.59 -49.63
C VAL A 139 8.62 -7.59 -50.58
N GLY A 140 7.64 -7.12 -51.35
CA GLY A 140 7.00 -7.94 -52.38
C GLY A 140 8.08 -8.55 -53.28
N LYS A 141 8.09 -9.87 -53.39
CA LYS A 141 8.89 -10.58 -54.39
C LYS A 141 8.42 -10.11 -55.77
N ASP A 142 9.17 -9.17 -56.32
CA ASP A 142 9.14 -8.62 -57.67
C ASP A 142 7.75 -8.37 -58.28
N THR A 143 7.46 -7.08 -58.49
CA THR A 143 6.60 -6.61 -59.57
C THR A 143 7.10 -7.14 -60.91
N LYS A 144 6.69 -8.35 -61.28
CA LYS A 144 6.65 -8.78 -62.68
C LYS A 144 5.44 -8.07 -63.31
N PRO A 145 5.62 -7.25 -64.36
CA PRO A 145 4.50 -6.55 -64.99
C PRO A 145 3.53 -7.57 -65.59
N LYS A 146 2.24 -7.28 -65.46
CA LYS A 146 1.15 -8.06 -66.05
C LYS A 146 1.38 -8.19 -67.56
N ASP A 147 1.46 -9.42 -68.03
CA ASP A 147 1.09 -9.72 -69.39
C ASP A 147 -0.07 -10.72 -69.43
N SER A 148 -0.88 -10.51 -70.44
CA SER A 148 -2.28 -10.86 -70.58
C SER A 148 -2.60 -12.35 -70.79
N MET A 149 -3.90 -12.65 -70.63
CA MET A 149 -4.68 -13.79 -71.14
C MET A 149 -4.83 -15.06 -70.30
N GLY A 150 -6.09 -15.45 -70.10
CA GLY A 150 -6.46 -16.83 -69.77
C GLY A 150 -7.74 -16.97 -68.94
N LYS A 151 -8.88 -17.09 -69.61
CA LYS A 151 -10.23 -17.38 -69.07
C LYS A 151 -10.24 -18.59 -68.12
N HIS A 152 -11.07 -18.58 -67.06
CA HIS A 152 -12.18 -19.53 -66.89
C HIS A 152 -13.10 -19.15 -65.72
N SER A 153 -14.35 -19.56 -65.83
CA SER A 153 -15.55 -19.09 -65.12
C SER A 153 -16.09 -20.07 -64.06
N LYS A 154 -16.48 -19.53 -62.88
CA LYS A 154 -17.58 -19.90 -61.94
C LYS A 154 -17.66 -21.33 -61.33
N PRO A 155 -18.46 -21.59 -60.26
CA PRO A 155 -19.08 -20.69 -59.26
C PRO A 155 -18.88 -21.12 -57.78
N ARG A 156 -19.30 -20.22 -56.87
CA ARG A 156 -19.60 -20.47 -55.44
C ARG A 156 -20.60 -21.63 -55.27
N LYS A 157 -20.33 -22.53 -54.31
CA LYS A 157 -21.36 -23.37 -53.68
C LYS A 157 -21.44 -23.00 -52.20
N GLY A 158 -22.58 -22.45 -51.81
CA GLY A 158 -23.02 -22.46 -50.42
C GLY A 158 -23.68 -23.81 -50.13
N ASN A 159 -23.48 -24.27 -48.90
CA ASN A 159 -24.53 -24.80 -48.04
C ASN A 159 -24.07 -24.59 -46.60
#